data_AF-A0A7K3TEH6-F1
#
_entry.id   AF-A0A7K3TEH6-F1
#
_cell.length_a   1.000
_cell.length_b   1.000
_cell.length_c   1.000
_cell.angle_alpha   90.00
_cell.angle_beta   90.00
_cell.angle_gamma   90.00
#
_symmetry.space_group_name_H-M   'P 1'
#
loop_
_entity.id
_entity.type
_entity.pdbx_description
1 polymer ?
#
loop_
_entity_poly.entity_id
_entity_poly.type
_entity_poly.pdbx_seq_one_letter_code
_entity_poly.pdbx_strand_id
1 'polypeptide(L)'
;MDGNAMDGVSDSFEVDVNLTPQGEPIPVRVRRYVARDMSRRDGIGLAAAAAQLACRAMEIVRGRLDADKLVRAATMQTVRKLGTMALLYRSHLQRHPELKRRTLSLPVEAKGVDAVVRSADHVEAWVRLNVGRTDYWSTVVFDYVGGRWLCTTLDLG
;
A
#
# COMPACT_ATOMS: atom_id res chain seq x y z
N MET A 1 -27.39 -24.71 -25.60
CA MET A 1 -26.09 -25.09 -26.18
C MET A 1 -25.51 -23.81 -26.77
N ASP A 2 -24.51 -23.15 -26.22
CA ASP A 2 -23.54 -23.56 -25.20
C ASP A 2 -23.14 -22.34 -24.37
N GLY A 3 -23.10 -22.53 -23.06
CA GLY A 3 -22.49 -21.57 -22.14
C GLY A 3 -20.98 -21.63 -22.33
N ASN A 4 -20.43 -20.62 -23.00
CA ASN A 4 -18.99 -20.46 -23.09
C ASN A 4 -18.52 -19.81 -21.78
N ALA A 5 -18.15 -20.65 -20.81
CA ALA A 5 -17.40 -20.23 -19.65
C ALA A 5 -16.13 -19.52 -20.15
N MET A 6 -16.04 -18.21 -19.95
CA MET A 6 -14.77 -17.51 -20.11
C MET A 6 -13.83 -18.05 -19.04
N ASP A 7 -12.97 -19.00 -19.44
CA ASP A 7 -11.79 -19.41 -18.68
C ASP A 7 -10.83 -18.21 -18.59
N GLY A 8 -11.14 -17.30 -17.68
CA GLY A 8 -10.22 -16.28 -17.20
C GLY A 8 -9.11 -16.99 -16.44
N VAL A 9 -7.99 -17.25 -17.11
CA VAL A 9 -6.81 -17.87 -16.49
C VAL A 9 -6.37 -17.00 -15.33
N SER A 10 -6.74 -17.40 -14.12
CA SER A 10 -6.26 -16.81 -12.88
C SER A 10 -4.81 -17.24 -12.69
N ASP A 11 -3.89 -16.27 -12.61
CA ASP A 11 -2.46 -16.52 -12.36
C ASP A 11 -2.07 -15.95 -11.01
N SER A 12 -1.35 -16.72 -10.21
CA SER A 12 -0.85 -16.30 -8.90
C SER A 12 0.63 -16.60 -8.83
N PHE A 13 1.42 -15.62 -8.39
CA PHE A 13 2.86 -15.79 -8.24
C PHE A 13 3.38 -15.01 -7.03
N GLU A 14 4.54 -15.42 -6.55
CA GLU A 14 5.23 -14.83 -5.41
C GLU A 14 6.65 -14.48 -5.83
N VAL A 15 7.12 -13.32 -5.37
CA VAL A 15 8.47 -12.81 -5.65
C VAL A 15 8.95 -11.97 -4.48
N ASP A 16 10.25 -12.07 -4.18
CA ASP A 16 10.88 -11.18 -3.22
C ASP A 16 11.29 -9.87 -3.88
N VAL A 17 10.88 -8.75 -3.30
CA VAL A 17 11.14 -7.41 -3.83
C VAL A 17 11.96 -6.58 -2.85
N ASN A 18 13.07 -6.03 -3.34
CA ASN A 18 13.84 -5.02 -2.63
C ASN A 18 13.17 -3.65 -2.77
N LEU A 19 12.58 -3.13 -1.69
CA LEU A 19 11.99 -1.79 -1.70
C LEU A 19 13.04 -0.68 -1.61
N THR A 20 14.20 -0.98 -1.02
CA THR A 20 15.34 -0.08 -0.91
C THR A 20 16.64 -0.88 -1.15
N PRO A 21 17.74 -0.24 -1.58
CA PRO A 21 19.00 -0.96 -1.86
C PRO A 21 19.64 -1.62 -0.63
N GLN A 22 19.32 -1.16 0.58
CA GLN A 22 19.94 -1.60 1.83
C GLN A 22 18.99 -2.41 2.73
N GLY A 23 17.72 -2.53 2.33
CA GLY A 23 16.70 -3.24 3.10
C GLY A 23 16.65 -4.72 2.74
N GLU A 24 16.09 -5.51 3.65
CA GLU A 24 15.76 -6.91 3.36
C GLU A 24 14.64 -6.97 2.29
N PRO A 25 14.71 -7.93 1.35
CA PRO A 25 13.61 -8.18 0.43
C PRO A 25 12.32 -8.51 1.21
N ILE A 26 11.19 -8.07 0.68
CA ILE A 26 9.88 -8.45 1.21
C ILE A 26 9.17 -9.42 0.28
N PRO A 27 8.41 -10.39 0.81
CA PRO A 27 7.60 -11.27 -0.01
C PRO A 27 6.43 -10.48 -0.61
N VAL A 28 6.26 -10.58 -1.92
CA VAL A 28 5.17 -9.98 -2.68
C VAL A 28 4.42 -11.08 -3.41
N ARG A 29 3.15 -11.28 -3.06
CA ARG A 29 2.24 -12.17 -3.76
C ARG A 29 1.28 -11.36 -4.61
N VAL A 30 1.20 -11.70 -5.90
CA VAL A 30 0.28 -11.05 -6.84
C VAL A 30 -0.65 -12.10 -7.43
N ARG A 31 -1.94 -11.86 -7.30
CA ARG A 31 -3.03 -12.65 -7.91
C ARG A 31 -3.65 -11.84 -9.04
N ARG A 32 -3.72 -12.40 -10.24
CA ARG A 32 -4.30 -11.78 -11.43
C ARG A 32 -5.51 -12.58 -11.85
N TYR A 33 -6.69 -11.96 -11.84
CA TYR A 33 -7.92 -12.61 -12.31
C TYR A 33 -8.13 -12.46 -13.82
N VAL A 34 -7.47 -11.46 -14.44
CA VAL A 34 -7.47 -11.27 -15.89
C VAL A 34 -6.03 -11.13 -16.37
N ALA A 35 -5.39 -12.25 -16.74
CA ALA A 35 -3.94 -12.26 -17.04
C ALA A 35 -3.51 -11.39 -18.24
N ARG A 36 -4.43 -11.08 -19.17
CA ARG A 36 -4.17 -10.24 -20.35
C ARG A 36 -4.12 -8.75 -20.06
N ASP A 37 -4.68 -8.34 -18.93
CA ASP A 37 -4.95 -6.94 -18.61
C ASP A 37 -3.75 -6.25 -17.95
N MET A 38 -2.82 -7.02 -17.38
CA MET A 38 -1.65 -6.49 -16.70
C MET A 38 -0.48 -7.46 -16.74
N SER A 39 0.71 -6.98 -17.12
CA SER A 39 1.92 -7.81 -17.11
C SER A 39 2.33 -8.16 -15.67
N ARG A 40 3.06 -9.27 -15.48
CA ARG A 40 3.62 -9.62 -14.16
C ARG A 40 4.50 -8.49 -13.62
N ARG A 41 5.30 -7.87 -14.49
CA ARG A 41 6.19 -6.76 -14.13
C ARG A 41 5.43 -5.57 -13.58
N ASP A 42 4.32 -5.19 -14.22
CA ASP A 42 3.50 -4.05 -13.78
C ASP A 42 2.80 -4.36 -12.46
N GLY A 43 2.27 -5.59 -12.30
CA GLY A 43 1.67 -6.03 -11.04
C GLY A 43 2.68 -6.02 -9.87
N ILE A 44 3.91 -6.48 -10.10
CA ILE A 44 5.00 -6.39 -9.11
C ILE A 44 5.33 -4.94 -8.80
N GLY A 45 5.42 -4.09 -9.83
CA GLY A 45 5.69 -2.66 -9.70
C GLY A 45 4.64 -1.95 -8.84
N LEU A 46 3.36 -2.23 -9.07
CA LEU A 46 2.26 -1.67 -8.28
C LEU A 46 2.23 -2.21 -6.85
N ALA A 47 2.50 -3.49 -6.63
CA ALA A 47 2.62 -4.05 -5.28
C ALA A 47 3.78 -3.43 -4.50
N ALA A 48 4.94 -3.22 -5.14
CA ALA A 48 6.06 -2.51 -4.53
C ALA A 48 5.72 -1.04 -4.23
N ALA A 49 4.99 -0.37 -5.14
CA ALA A 49 4.51 0.98 -4.92
C ALA A 49 3.51 1.05 -3.75
N ALA A 50 2.62 0.06 -3.59
CA ALA A 50 1.73 -0.05 -2.43
C ALA A 50 2.53 -0.09 -1.13
N ALA A 51 3.56 -0.95 -1.05
CA ALA A 51 4.39 -1.05 0.14
C ALA A 51 5.07 0.28 0.49
N GLN A 52 5.63 0.96 -0.50
CA GLN A 52 6.27 2.27 -0.30
C GLN A 52 5.26 3.34 0.14
N LEU A 53 4.07 3.37 -0.45
CA LEU A 53 3.00 4.30 -0.08
C LEU A 53 2.49 4.04 1.33
N ALA A 54 2.30 2.78 1.71
CA ALA A 54 1.89 2.38 3.05
C ALA A 54 2.91 2.82 4.11
N CYS A 55 4.22 2.60 3.87
CA CYS A 55 5.27 3.10 4.74
C CYS A 55 5.24 4.63 4.88
N ARG A 56 5.12 5.35 3.76
CA ARG A 56 5.05 6.83 3.77
C ARG A 56 3.80 7.34 4.48
N ALA A 57 2.65 6.70 4.28
CA ALA A 57 1.40 7.05 4.95
C ALA A 57 1.53 6.89 6.47
N MET A 58 2.14 5.80 6.94
CA MET A 58 2.40 5.61 8.36
C MET A 58 3.34 6.69 8.92
N GLU A 59 4.39 7.07 8.20
CA GLU A 59 5.27 8.18 8.62
C GLU A 59 4.54 9.54 8.63
N ILE A 60 3.60 9.78 7.70
CA ILE A 60 2.74 10.97 7.70
C ILE A 60 1.85 10.98 8.94
N VAL A 61 1.20 9.86 9.24
CA VAL A 61 0.30 9.72 10.40
C VAL A 61 1.05 9.92 11.71
N ARG A 62 2.30 9.44 11.77
CA ARG A 62 3.23 9.66 12.88
C ARG A 62 3.80 11.09 12.94
N GLY A 63 3.49 11.94 11.96
CA GLY A 63 3.95 13.34 11.89
C GLY A 63 5.43 13.49 11.54
N ARG A 64 6.04 12.49 10.87
CA ARG A 64 7.43 12.51 10.41
C ARG A 64 7.57 12.92 8.94
N LEU A 65 6.50 12.88 8.17
CA LEU A 65 6.43 13.33 6.78
C LEU A 65 5.19 14.19 6.53
N ASP A 66 5.29 15.11 5.57
CA ASP A 66 4.14 15.91 5.13
C ASP A 66 3.29 15.15 4.11
N ALA A 67 1.97 15.28 4.21
CA ALA A 67 1.01 14.61 3.33
C ALA A 67 1.17 15.03 1.85
N ASP A 68 1.66 16.24 1.59
CA ASP A 68 1.92 16.77 0.24
C ASP A 68 2.92 15.92 -0.56
N LYS A 69 3.74 15.13 0.13
CA LYS A 69 4.66 14.17 -0.51
C LYS A 69 3.95 13.06 -1.27
N LEU A 70 2.63 12.88 -1.11
CA LEU A 70 1.83 11.86 -1.79
C LEU A 70 1.01 12.39 -2.97
N VAL A 71 0.94 13.70 -3.21
CA VAL A 71 0.01 14.31 -4.20
C VAL A 71 0.25 13.83 -5.64
N ARG A 72 1.45 13.36 -5.97
CA ARG A 72 1.75 12.78 -7.30
C ARG A 72 1.31 11.33 -7.46
N ALA A 73 1.18 10.60 -6.35
CA ALA A 73 0.96 9.15 -6.33
C ALA A 73 -0.43 8.76 -5.80
N ALA A 74 -1.15 9.69 -5.16
CA ALA A 74 -2.47 9.46 -4.60
C ALA A 74 -3.44 10.58 -4.95
N THR A 75 -4.73 10.30 -4.91
CA THR A 75 -5.76 11.34 -5.11
C THR A 75 -5.77 12.34 -3.95
N MET A 76 -6.23 13.55 -4.23
CA MET A 76 -6.37 14.58 -3.19
C MET A 76 -7.31 14.15 -2.05
N GLN A 77 -8.33 13.34 -2.35
CA GLN A 77 -9.22 12.78 -1.34
C GLN A 77 -8.46 11.86 -0.37
N THR A 78 -7.63 10.96 -0.90
CA THR A 78 -6.77 10.06 -0.11
C THR A 78 -5.79 10.85 0.76
N VAL A 79 -5.13 11.87 0.20
CA VAL A 79 -4.20 12.74 0.94
C VAL A 79 -4.90 13.46 2.10
N ARG A 80 -6.11 14.00 1.89
CA ARG A 80 -6.90 14.66 2.94
C ARG A 80 -7.33 13.71 4.06
N LYS A 81 -7.73 12.47 3.71
CA LYS A 81 -8.07 11.44 4.71
C LYS A 81 -6.86 11.11 5.59
N LEU A 82 -5.68 10.90 5.00
CA LEU A 82 -4.45 10.68 5.75
C LEU A 82 -4.09 11.86 6.66
N GLY A 83 -4.24 13.10 6.17
CA GLY A 83 -4.03 14.30 7.00
C GLY A 83 -4.97 14.34 8.20
N THR A 84 -6.24 13.95 8.01
CA THR A 84 -7.22 13.84 9.11
C THR A 84 -6.80 12.76 10.12
N MET A 85 -6.36 11.60 9.63
CA MET A 85 -5.87 10.50 10.48
C MET A 85 -4.64 10.91 11.29
N ALA A 86 -3.70 11.65 10.69
CA ALA A 86 -2.54 12.20 11.38
C ALA A 86 -2.93 13.15 12.53
N LEU A 87 -3.95 14.00 12.32
CA LEU A 87 -4.48 14.89 13.36
C LEU A 87 -5.09 14.12 14.53
N LEU A 88 -5.90 13.11 14.24
CA LEU A 88 -6.51 12.24 15.25
C LEU A 88 -5.44 11.46 16.03
N TYR A 89 -4.47 10.90 15.32
CA TYR A 89 -3.37 10.15 15.92
C TYR A 89 -2.50 11.04 16.82
N ARG A 90 -2.18 12.25 16.37
CA ARG A 90 -1.47 13.25 17.18
C ARG A 90 -2.23 13.57 18.48
N SER A 91 -3.54 13.77 18.40
CA SER A 91 -4.38 14.02 19.59
C SER A 91 -4.37 12.82 20.55
N HIS A 92 -4.42 11.60 20.03
CA HIS A 92 -4.28 10.38 20.82
C HIS A 92 -2.91 10.29 21.51
N LEU A 93 -1.81 10.51 20.78
CA LEU A 93 -0.46 10.50 21.34
C LEU A 93 -0.21 11.58 22.40
N GLN A 94 -0.90 12.72 22.32
CA GLN A 94 -0.83 13.76 23.37
C GLN A 94 -1.45 13.29 24.69
N ARG A 95 -2.46 12.42 24.64
CA ARG A 95 -3.09 11.83 25.84
C ARG A 95 -2.30 10.64 26.39
N HIS A 96 -1.36 10.09 25.60
CA HIS A 96 -0.57 8.89 25.92
C HIS A 96 0.94 9.08 25.60
N PRO A 97 1.68 9.88 26.39
CA PRO A 97 3.08 10.23 26.12
C PRO A 97 4.04 9.02 26.03
N GLU A 98 3.73 7.94 26.76
CA GLU A 98 4.46 6.67 26.72
C GLU A 98 4.38 5.99 25.34
N LEU A 99 3.21 6.06 24.68
CA LEU A 99 3.04 5.57 23.32
C LEU A 99 3.83 6.43 22.33
N LYS A 100 3.80 7.75 22.50
CA LYS A 100 4.55 8.69 21.66
C LYS A 100 6.05 8.37 21.62
N ARG A 101 6.67 8.07 22.76
CA ARG A 101 8.11 7.75 22.82
C ARG A 101 8.46 6.44 22.12
N ARG A 102 7.57 5.44 22.19
CA ARG A 102 7.75 4.13 21.56
C ARG A 102 7.54 4.18 20.05
N THR A 103 6.52 4.90 19.58
CA THR A 103 6.13 4.84 18.17
C THR A 103 6.97 5.74 17.26
N LEU A 104 7.51 6.85 17.77
CA LEU A 104 8.24 7.81 16.91
C LEU A 104 9.71 7.47 16.66
N SER A 105 10.31 6.60 17.48
CA SER A 105 11.74 6.32 17.47
C SER A 105 12.15 5.23 16.47
N LEU A 106 11.24 4.33 16.11
CA LEU A 106 11.54 3.16 15.27
C LEU A 106 11.09 3.38 13.82
N PRO A 107 11.82 2.86 12.82
CA PRO A 107 11.42 2.99 11.41
C PRO A 107 10.11 2.26 11.15
N VAL A 108 9.35 2.72 10.14
CA VAL A 108 8.30 1.91 9.51
C VAL A 108 8.95 0.99 8.50
N GLU A 109 8.70 -0.31 8.57
CA GLU A 109 9.19 -1.27 7.58
C GLU A 109 8.02 -2.06 7.02
N ALA A 110 8.03 -2.30 5.72
CA ALA A 110 7.11 -3.25 5.11
C ALA A 110 7.63 -4.66 5.37
N LYS A 111 6.71 -5.60 5.55
CA LYS A 111 7.00 -7.01 5.85
C LYS A 111 6.36 -7.98 4.85
N GLY A 112 5.62 -7.46 3.88
CA GLY A 112 5.04 -8.23 2.79
C GLY A 112 3.86 -7.52 2.13
N VAL A 113 3.51 -7.96 0.93
CA VAL A 113 2.35 -7.47 0.17
C VAL A 113 1.57 -8.65 -0.40
N ASP A 114 0.26 -8.60 -0.22
CA ASP A 114 -0.70 -9.39 -0.99
C ASP A 114 -1.46 -8.46 -1.93
N ALA A 115 -1.30 -8.62 -3.24
CA ALA A 115 -1.96 -7.81 -4.25
C ALA A 115 -2.89 -8.63 -5.13
N VAL A 116 -3.98 -8.01 -5.57
CA VAL A 116 -4.98 -8.56 -6.46
C VAL A 116 -5.22 -7.59 -7.62
N VAL A 117 -4.92 -8.04 -8.83
CA VAL A 117 -5.29 -7.34 -10.07
C VAL A 117 -6.70 -7.80 -10.45
N ARG A 118 -7.67 -6.87 -10.33
CA ARG A 118 -9.09 -7.12 -10.61
C ARG A 118 -9.44 -6.88 -12.08
N SER A 119 -8.79 -5.91 -12.71
CA SER A 119 -8.96 -5.52 -14.11
C SER A 119 -7.69 -4.81 -14.61
N ALA A 120 -7.68 -4.41 -15.89
CA ALA A 120 -6.58 -3.63 -16.50
C ALA A 120 -6.31 -2.29 -15.81
N ASP A 121 -7.31 -1.74 -15.12
CA ASP A 121 -7.30 -0.41 -14.53
C ASP A 121 -7.51 -0.41 -13.01
N HIS A 122 -7.55 -1.57 -12.34
CA HIS A 122 -7.79 -1.65 -10.90
C HIS A 122 -6.94 -2.71 -10.19
N VAL A 123 -6.25 -2.29 -9.12
CA VAL A 123 -5.44 -3.16 -8.26
C VAL A 123 -5.70 -2.86 -6.80
N GLU A 124 -5.96 -3.91 -6.03
CA GLU A 124 -6.06 -3.87 -4.57
C GLU A 124 -4.80 -4.50 -3.96
N ALA A 125 -4.29 -3.96 -2.85
CA ALA A 125 -3.16 -4.51 -2.13
C ALA A 125 -3.31 -4.36 -0.62
N TRP A 126 -2.90 -5.40 0.11
CA TRP A 126 -2.75 -5.40 1.55
C TRP A 126 -1.28 -5.46 1.91
N VAL A 127 -0.80 -4.45 2.61
CA VAL A 127 0.59 -4.32 3.01
C VAL A 127 0.69 -4.56 4.51
N ARG A 128 1.53 -5.52 4.90
CA ARG A 128 1.93 -5.68 6.29
C ARG A 128 3.07 -4.73 6.60
N LEU A 129 2.92 -3.94 7.65
CA LEU A 129 3.95 -3.04 8.14
C LEU A 129 4.29 -3.38 9.58
N ASN A 130 5.48 -3.01 10.04
CA ASN A 130 5.76 -2.90 11.47
C ASN A 130 6.30 -1.51 11.82
N VAL A 131 6.07 -1.14 13.07
CA VAL A 131 6.81 -0.09 13.76
C VAL A 131 7.37 -0.70 15.02
N GLY A 132 8.66 -1.07 14.98
CA GLY A 132 9.26 -1.87 16.04
C GLY A 132 8.59 -3.23 16.18
N ARG A 133 7.90 -3.44 17.31
CA ARG A 133 7.20 -4.68 17.65
C ARG A 133 5.69 -4.64 17.38
N THR A 134 5.18 -3.53 16.86
CA THR A 134 3.75 -3.38 16.56
C THR A 134 3.55 -3.59 15.07
N ASP A 135 2.74 -4.57 14.72
CA ASP A 135 2.32 -4.83 13.35
C ASP A 135 1.10 -3.97 13.01
N TYR A 136 1.04 -3.54 11.75
CA TYR A 136 -0.05 -2.78 11.16
C TYR A 136 -0.39 -3.38 9.80
N TRP A 137 -1.61 -3.12 9.34
CA TRP A 137 -2.04 -3.44 7.99
C TRP A 137 -2.46 -2.18 7.26
N SER A 138 -2.06 -2.09 6.00
CA SER A 138 -2.53 -1.04 5.10
C SER A 138 -3.31 -1.65 3.95
N THR A 139 -4.46 -1.05 3.65
CA THR A 139 -5.17 -1.32 2.40
C THR A 139 -4.83 -0.21 1.42
N VAL A 140 -4.30 -0.60 0.26
CA VAL A 140 -3.92 0.30 -0.83
C VAL A 140 -4.68 -0.09 -2.09
N VAL A 141 -5.38 0.85 -2.70
CA VAL A 141 -6.06 0.64 -3.98
C VAL A 141 -5.50 1.60 -5.01
N PHE A 142 -5.21 1.08 -6.20
CA PHE A 142 -4.81 1.85 -7.36
C PHE A 142 -5.85 1.75 -8.46
N ASP A 143 -6.16 2.91 -9.06
CA ASP A 143 -6.94 3.02 -10.28
C ASP A 143 -6.11 3.68 -11.39
N TYR A 144 -6.26 3.22 -12.63
CA TYR A 144 -5.62 3.83 -13.80
C TYR A 144 -6.50 4.96 -14.35
N VAL A 145 -6.10 6.21 -14.09
CA VAL A 145 -6.89 7.40 -14.43
C VAL A 145 -6.05 8.38 -15.25
N GLY A 146 -6.51 8.70 -16.46
CA GLY A 146 -5.87 9.71 -17.31
C GLY A 146 -4.43 9.37 -17.70
N GLY A 147 -4.14 8.09 -17.96
CA GLY A 147 -2.83 7.64 -18.42
C GLY A 147 -1.83 7.30 -17.31
N ARG A 148 -2.24 7.29 -16.04
CA ARG A 148 -1.37 6.96 -14.89
C ARG A 148 -2.11 6.21 -13.80
N TRP A 149 -1.38 5.41 -13.04
CA TRP A 149 -1.87 4.80 -11.81
C TRP A 149 -1.88 5.81 -10.67
N LEU A 150 -3.00 5.90 -9.96
CA LEU A 150 -3.16 6.73 -8.77
C LEU A 150 -3.73 5.90 -7.63
N CYS A 151 -3.18 6.10 -6.45
CA CYS A 151 -3.73 5.53 -5.24
C CYS A 151 -5.03 6.28 -4.85
N THR A 152 -6.15 5.56 -4.85
CA THR A 152 -7.50 6.08 -4.54
C THR A 152 -7.92 5.74 -3.11
N THR A 153 -7.40 4.66 -2.54
CA THR A 153 -7.58 4.27 -1.14
C THR A 153 -6.24 3.98 -0.49
N LEU A 154 -6.03 4.52 0.71
CA LEU A 154 -4.83 4.31 1.52
C LEU A 154 -5.21 4.41 3.00
N ASP A 155 -5.61 3.28 3.56
CA ASP A 155 -6.05 3.18 4.94
C ASP A 155 -5.00 2.41 5.76
N LEU A 156 -4.93 2.71 7.07
CA LEU A 156 -4.05 2.05 8.04
C LEU A 156 -4.90 1.51 9.20
N GLY A 157 -4.62 0.27 9.60
CA GLY A 157 -5.26 -0.43 10.71
C GLY A 157 -4.25 -1.17 11.59
#